data_AF-A0A7C6TI81-F1
#
_entry.id   AF-A0A7C6TI81-F1
#
_cell.length_a   1.000
_cell.length_b   1.000
_cell.length_c   1.000
_cell.angle_alpha   90.00
_cell.angle_beta   90.00
_cell.angle_gamma   90.00
#
_symmetry.space_group_name_H-M   'P 1'
#
loop_
_entity.id
_entity.type
_entity.pdbx_description
1 polymer ?
#
loop_
_entity_poly.entity_id
_entity_poly.type
_entity_poly.pdbx_seq_one_letter_code
_entity_poly.pdbx_strand_id
1 'polypeptide(L)'
;RASSRRLCPLPYLPEGWRADTVHAGVLAAPTEPPRRFGADGAGREVLRLRDAAGRAVALAEVQQVHTLAYTGLWLERHWVASPRALLVLALGLVERARALDLDEVGYLAPTGREEAVTWVRAGYYVAGRYAVYTGGGA
;
A
#
# COMPACT_ATOMS: atom_id res chain seq x y z
N ARG A 1 -16.73 -11.53 -25.69
CA ARG A 1 -16.57 -10.08 -25.94
C ARG A 1 -16.53 -9.38 -24.58
N ALA A 2 -15.35 -9.02 -24.08
CA ALA A 2 -15.20 -8.34 -22.81
C ALA A 2 -15.51 -6.85 -23.01
N SER A 3 -16.57 -6.37 -22.34
CA SER A 3 -16.92 -4.95 -22.30
C SER A 3 -15.86 -4.20 -21.52
N SER A 4 -15.08 -3.36 -22.20
CA SER A 4 -14.19 -2.38 -21.59
C SER A 4 -15.03 -1.36 -20.82
N ARG A 5 -15.28 -1.62 -19.53
CA ARG A 5 -15.77 -0.59 -18.60
C ARG A 5 -14.75 0.54 -18.65
N ARG A 6 -15.17 1.72 -19.11
CA ARG A 6 -14.42 2.96 -18.91
C ARG A 6 -14.32 3.13 -17.39
N LEU A 7 -13.16 2.81 -16.84
CA LEU A 7 -12.84 3.07 -15.45
C LEU A 7 -12.84 4.60 -15.31
N CYS A 8 -13.90 5.17 -14.73
CA CYS A 8 -13.74 6.48 -14.11
C CYS A 8 -12.52 6.38 -13.18
N PRO A 9 -11.62 7.38 -13.19
CA PRO A 9 -10.52 7.39 -12.23
C PRO A 9 -11.10 7.21 -10.84
N LEU A 10 -10.51 6.33 -10.03
CA LEU A 10 -10.85 6.27 -8.62
C LEU A 10 -10.70 7.69 -8.06
N PRO A 11 -11.64 8.19 -7.25
CA PRO A 11 -11.74 9.62 -6.92
C PRO A 11 -10.49 10.19 -6.24
N TYR A 12 -9.63 9.33 -5.69
CA TYR A 12 -8.37 9.71 -5.06
C TYR A 12 -7.17 9.82 -6.03
N LEU A 13 -7.28 9.29 -7.26
CA LEU A 13 -6.17 9.26 -8.21
C LEU A 13 -6.02 10.63 -8.89
N PRO A 14 -4.80 11.20 -8.91
CA PRO A 14 -4.52 12.36 -9.77
C PRO A 14 -4.79 12.05 -11.24
N GLU A 15 -5.04 13.10 -12.02
CA GLU A 15 -5.26 12.95 -13.47
C GLU A 15 -4.11 12.19 -14.15
N GLY A 16 -4.48 11.22 -15.00
CA GLY A 16 -3.55 10.36 -15.73
C GLY A 16 -2.90 9.25 -14.89
N TRP A 17 -3.01 9.28 -13.56
CA TRP A 17 -2.48 8.22 -12.72
C TRP A 17 -3.32 6.95 -12.82
N ARG A 18 -2.68 5.81 -12.58
CA ARG A 18 -3.32 4.49 -12.61
C ARG A 18 -2.93 3.70 -11.38
N ALA A 19 -3.90 2.97 -10.84
CA ALA A 19 -3.69 1.96 -9.82
C ALA A 19 -3.97 0.57 -10.39
N ASP A 20 -3.17 -0.41 -10.01
CA ASP A 20 -3.44 -1.83 -10.24
C ASP A 20 -2.88 -2.68 -9.11
N THR A 21 -3.45 -3.87 -9.00
CA THR A 21 -3.02 -4.90 -8.08
C THR A 21 -2.19 -5.94 -8.84
N VAL A 22 -1.05 -6.32 -8.27
CA VAL A 22 -0.16 -7.36 -8.78
C VAL A 22 -0.06 -8.50 -7.77
N HIS A 23 -0.24 -9.74 -8.22
CA HIS A 23 -0.23 -10.94 -7.37
C HIS A 23 0.97 -11.87 -7.62
N ALA A 24 1.73 -11.64 -8.69
CA ALA A 24 2.83 -12.52 -9.08
C ALA A 24 3.88 -11.80 -9.92
N GLY A 25 5.09 -12.35 -9.96
CA GLY A 25 6.21 -11.86 -10.77
C GLY A 25 7.08 -10.83 -10.08
N VAL A 26 8.04 -10.26 -10.83
CA VAL A 26 9.05 -9.34 -10.28
C VAL A 26 8.67 -7.88 -10.55
N LEU A 27 8.72 -7.06 -9.50
CA LEU A 27 8.50 -5.62 -9.57
C LEU A 27 9.77 -4.85 -9.24
N ALA A 28 9.86 -3.63 -9.75
CA ALA A 28 10.92 -2.69 -9.43
C ALA A 28 10.35 -1.52 -8.62
N ALA A 29 10.87 -1.33 -7.42
CA ALA A 29 10.54 -0.22 -6.55
C ALA A 29 10.99 1.12 -7.17
N PRO A 30 10.23 2.21 -6.95
CA PRO A 30 10.58 3.55 -7.38
C PRO A 30 11.67 4.17 -6.49
N THR A 31 12.83 3.50 -6.41
CA THR A 31 14.03 3.94 -5.70
C THR A 31 15.16 4.18 -6.68
N GLU A 32 16.18 4.94 -6.27
CA GLU A 32 17.42 5.13 -7.03
C GLU A 32 18.60 4.54 -6.24
N PRO A 33 19.21 3.42 -6.69
CA PRO A 33 18.81 2.58 -7.83
C PRO A 33 17.52 1.77 -7.57
N PRO A 34 16.82 1.29 -8.63
CA PRO A 34 15.60 0.50 -8.46
C PRO A 34 15.87 -0.83 -7.75
N ARG A 35 15.17 -1.06 -6.63
CA ARG A 35 15.22 -2.35 -5.93
C ARG A 35 14.18 -3.31 -6.51
N ARG A 36 14.59 -4.53 -6.85
CA ARG A 36 13.68 -5.56 -7.35
C ARG A 36 13.21 -6.48 -6.23
N PHE A 37 11.96 -6.89 -6.28
CA PHE A 37 11.40 -7.88 -5.36
C PHE A 37 10.31 -8.71 -6.07
N GLY A 38 10.15 -9.98 -5.66
CA GLY A 38 9.04 -10.81 -6.11
C GLY A 38 7.74 -10.39 -5.42
N ALA A 39 6.63 -10.40 -6.15
CA ALA A 39 5.27 -10.16 -5.64
C ALA A 39 4.58 -11.46 -5.22
N ASP A 40 5.19 -12.61 -5.49
CA ASP A 40 4.64 -13.93 -5.19
C ASP A 40 4.53 -14.17 -3.67
N GLY A 41 3.48 -14.88 -3.26
CA GLY A 41 3.22 -15.26 -1.87
C GLY A 41 1.74 -15.51 -1.59
N ALA A 42 1.42 -16.49 -0.74
CA ALA A 42 0.04 -16.79 -0.40
C ALA A 42 -0.60 -15.61 0.37
N GLY A 43 -1.75 -15.13 -0.12
CA GLY A 43 -2.45 -13.98 0.44
C GLY A 43 -1.73 -12.64 0.28
N ARG A 44 -0.62 -12.61 -0.45
CA ARG A 44 0.16 -11.40 -0.72
C ARG A 44 -0.39 -10.68 -1.93
N GLU A 45 -0.43 -9.37 -1.83
CA GLU A 45 -0.85 -8.47 -2.87
C GLU A 45 0.12 -7.27 -2.94
N VAL A 46 0.41 -6.78 -4.15
CA VAL A 46 1.13 -5.53 -4.33
C VAL A 46 0.23 -4.51 -5.02
N LEU A 47 -0.17 -3.45 -4.30
CA LEU A 47 -0.79 -2.28 -4.90
C LEU A 47 0.28 -1.43 -5.59
N ARG A 48 0.08 -1.12 -6.86
CA ARG A 48 1.00 -0.34 -7.69
C ARG A 48 0.34 0.92 -8.21
N LEU A 49 1.02 2.06 -8.01
CA LEU A 49 0.66 3.33 -8.62
C LEU A 49 1.64 3.70 -9.74
N ARG A 50 1.07 4.11 -10.88
CA ARG A 50 1.81 4.71 -12.00
C ARG A 50 1.35 6.13 -12.26
N ASP A 51 2.30 7.01 -12.60
CA ASP A 51 2.01 8.37 -13.05
C ASP A 51 1.48 8.40 -14.49
N ALA A 52 1.18 9.60 -14.98
CA ALA A 52 0.70 9.82 -16.36
C ALA A 52 1.71 9.39 -17.45
N ALA A 53 3.01 9.34 -17.12
CA ALA A 53 4.05 8.84 -18.01
C ALA A 53 4.22 7.32 -17.94
N GLY A 54 3.42 6.63 -17.12
CA GLY A 54 3.48 5.18 -16.94
C GLY A 54 4.61 4.72 -16.01
N ARG A 55 5.30 5.63 -15.32
CA ARG A 55 6.37 5.27 -14.38
C ARG A 55 5.76 4.83 -13.06
N ALA A 56 6.31 3.77 -12.45
CA ALA A 56 5.93 3.42 -11.08
C ALA A 56 6.37 4.54 -10.13
N VAL A 57 5.44 5.02 -9.31
CA VAL A 57 5.69 6.11 -8.34
C VAL A 57 5.40 5.69 -6.91
N ALA A 58 4.63 4.61 -6.73
CA ALA A 58 4.48 3.95 -5.45
C ALA A 58 4.19 2.46 -5.60
N LEU A 59 4.65 1.66 -4.63
CA LEU A 59 4.28 0.27 -4.43
C LEU A 59 3.96 0.07 -2.95
N ALA A 60 2.91 -0.70 -2.64
CA ALA A 60 2.62 -1.21 -1.31
C ALA A 60 2.45 -2.72 -1.37
N GLU A 61 3.24 -3.43 -0.60
CA GLU A 61 3.02 -4.85 -0.32
C GLU A 61 2.07 -4.99 0.86
N VAL A 62 0.98 -5.72 0.65
CA VAL A 62 -0.09 -5.88 1.61
C VAL A 62 -0.51 -7.34 1.75
N GLN A 63 -1.10 -7.63 2.90
CA GLN A 63 -1.71 -8.93 3.20
C GLN A 63 -3.06 -8.71 3.88
N GLN A 64 -4.06 -9.52 3.52
CA GLN A 64 -5.28 -9.58 4.31
C GLN A 64 -5.01 -10.31 5.62
N VAL A 65 -5.38 -9.70 6.74
CA VAL A 65 -5.22 -10.26 8.07
C VAL A 65 -6.58 -10.47 8.72
N HIS A 66 -6.68 -11.54 9.49
CA HIS A 66 -7.84 -11.83 10.32
C HIS A 66 -7.34 -11.96 11.76
N THR A 67 -7.75 -11.03 12.60
CA THR A 67 -7.39 -11.01 14.02
C THR A 67 -8.63 -11.33 14.87
N LEU A 68 -8.45 -11.46 16.19
CA LEU A 68 -9.58 -11.58 17.11
C LEU A 68 -10.43 -10.30 17.19
N ALA A 69 -9.89 -9.15 16.74
CA ALA A 69 -10.51 -7.85 16.89
C ALA A 69 -11.09 -7.28 15.58
N TYR A 70 -10.54 -7.68 14.42
CA TYR A 70 -10.92 -7.15 13.11
C TYR A 70 -10.40 -8.02 11.96
N THR A 71 -10.97 -7.80 10.78
CA THR A 71 -10.45 -8.21 9.47
C THR A 71 -9.87 -6.99 8.76
N GLY A 72 -8.66 -7.07 8.21
CA GLY A 72 -7.97 -5.87 7.75
C GLY A 72 -6.99 -6.09 6.61
N LEU A 73 -6.59 -4.98 6.00
CA LEU A 73 -5.51 -4.93 5.02
C LEU A 73 -4.25 -4.43 5.71
N TRP A 74 -3.28 -5.31 5.91
CA TRP A 74 -2.03 -4.98 6.58
C TRP A 74 -0.95 -4.61 5.57
N LEU A 75 -0.36 -3.43 5.72
CA LEU A 75 0.77 -2.97 4.93
C LEU A 75 2.09 -3.49 5.53
N GLU A 76 2.75 -4.35 4.79
CA GLU A 76 4.04 -4.94 5.15
C GLU A 76 5.20 -4.01 4.79
N ARG A 77 5.17 -3.47 3.57
CA ARG A 77 6.22 -2.61 3.02
C ARG A 77 5.66 -1.64 2.01
N HIS A 78 6.24 -0.44 1.94
CA HIS A 78 5.99 0.49 0.83
C HIS A 78 7.27 1.10 0.29
N TRP A 79 7.19 1.53 -0.96
CA TRP A 79 8.20 2.30 -1.65
C TRP A 79 7.51 3.44 -2.39
N VAL A 80 7.96 4.67 -2.18
CA VAL A 80 7.31 5.87 -2.72
C VAL A 80 8.35 6.84 -3.26
N ALA A 81 8.06 7.44 -4.41
CA ALA A 81 8.93 8.44 -5.03
C ALA A 81 8.76 9.84 -4.42
N SER A 82 7.67 10.11 -3.71
CA SER A 82 7.37 11.43 -3.13
C SER A 82 6.28 11.35 -2.05
N PRO A 83 6.15 12.39 -1.19
CA PRO A 83 5.03 12.50 -0.24
C PRO A 83 3.65 12.49 -0.91
N ARG A 84 3.53 13.06 -2.12
CA ARG A 84 2.28 13.01 -2.90
C ARG A 84 1.94 11.57 -3.30
N ALA A 85 2.93 10.80 -3.75
CA ALA A 85 2.73 9.40 -4.10
C ALA A 85 2.33 8.57 -2.86
N LEU A 86 2.91 8.88 -1.70
CA LEU A 86 2.53 8.26 -0.43
C LEU A 86 1.08 8.57 -0.02
N LEU A 87 0.63 9.82 -0.14
CA LEU A 87 -0.76 10.18 0.14
C LEU A 87 -1.74 9.41 -0.76
N VAL A 88 -1.46 9.36 -2.06
CA VAL A 88 -2.31 8.64 -3.03
C VAL A 88 -2.26 7.13 -2.77
N LEU A 89 -1.11 6.57 -2.37
CA LEU A 89 -0.98 5.18 -1.99
C LEU A 89 -1.83 4.85 -0.77
N ALA A 90 -1.75 5.67 0.29
CA ALA A 90 -2.53 5.50 1.50
C ALA A 90 -4.04 5.52 1.22
N LEU A 91 -4.52 6.46 0.40
CA LEU A 91 -5.92 6.49 -0.02
C LEU A 91 -6.29 5.26 -0.87
N GLY A 92 -5.39 4.79 -1.73
CA GLY A 92 -5.59 3.57 -2.51
C GLY A 92 -5.69 2.30 -1.66
N LEU A 93 -4.97 2.23 -0.54
CA LEU A 93 -5.11 1.14 0.42
C LEU A 93 -6.49 1.14 1.07
N VAL A 94 -7.02 2.31 1.42
CA VAL A 94 -8.39 2.46 1.96
C VAL A 94 -9.44 2.01 0.95
N GLU A 95 -9.34 2.44 -0.31
CA GLU A 95 -10.27 1.98 -1.35
C GLU A 95 -10.14 0.46 -1.60
N ARG A 96 -8.93 -0.09 -1.49
CA ARG A 96 -8.72 -1.54 -1.62
C ARG A 96 -9.36 -2.32 -0.48
N ALA A 97 -9.21 -1.85 0.76
CA ALA A 97 -9.87 -2.47 1.92
C ALA A 97 -11.39 -2.41 1.80
N ARG A 98 -11.96 -1.27 1.38
CA ARG A 98 -13.40 -1.14 1.11
C ARG A 98 -13.88 -2.11 0.03
N ALA A 99 -13.13 -2.25 -1.06
CA ALA A 99 -13.47 -3.18 -2.14
C ALA A 99 -13.42 -4.65 -1.72
N LEU A 100 -12.74 -4.95 -0.60
CA LEU A 100 -12.61 -6.28 0.00
C LEU A 100 -13.53 -6.48 1.21
N ASP A 101 -14.35 -5.47 1.56
CA ASP A 101 -15.20 -5.49 2.76
C ASP A 101 -14.43 -5.74 4.07
N LEU A 102 -13.26 -5.10 4.19
CA LEU A 102 -12.40 -5.18 5.38
C LEU A 102 -12.65 -4.01 6.33
N ASP A 103 -12.49 -4.25 7.63
CA ASP A 103 -12.76 -3.27 8.69
C ASP A 103 -11.75 -2.13 8.69
N GLU A 104 -10.46 -2.43 8.47
CA GLU A 104 -9.38 -1.45 8.61
C GLU A 104 -8.19 -1.66 7.67
N VAL A 105 -7.37 -0.61 7.57
CA VAL A 105 -6.01 -0.67 7.00
C VAL A 105 -5.01 -0.36 8.10
N GLY A 106 -4.08 -1.28 8.35
CA GLY A 106 -3.09 -1.17 9.40
C GLY A 106 -1.66 -1.26 8.88
N TYR A 107 -0.72 -0.70 9.63
CA TYR A 107 0.71 -0.92 9.41
C TYR A 107 1.49 -0.65 10.70
N LEU A 108 2.68 -1.24 10.82
CA LEU A 108 3.59 -0.91 11.91
C LEU A 108 4.48 0.27 11.50
N ALA A 109 4.21 1.44 12.05
CA ALA A 109 5.00 2.64 11.78
C ALA A 109 6.37 2.58 12.50
N PRO A 110 7.50 2.74 11.78
CA PRO A 110 8.78 2.93 12.43
C PRO A 110 8.78 4.25 13.21
N THR A 111 9.34 4.24 14.41
CA THR A 111 9.47 5.46 15.23
C THR A 111 10.30 6.53 14.52
N GLY A 112 9.86 7.79 14.57
CA GLY A 112 10.65 8.95 14.13
C GLY A 112 10.67 9.23 12.62
N ARG A 113 9.70 8.74 11.84
CA ARG A 113 9.61 9.07 10.40
C ARG A 113 8.84 10.35 10.10
N GLU A 114 9.41 11.16 9.21
CA GLU A 114 8.77 12.36 8.63
C GLU A 114 7.47 12.05 7.87
N GLU A 115 7.30 10.80 7.43
CA GLU A 115 6.13 10.33 6.69
C GLU A 115 4.82 10.39 7.51
N ALA A 116 4.88 10.46 8.84
CA ALA A 116 3.72 10.43 9.74
C ALA A 116 2.65 11.47 9.38
N VAL A 117 3.07 12.69 8.98
CA VAL A 117 2.15 13.76 8.57
C VAL A 117 1.33 13.34 7.34
N THR A 118 1.92 12.58 6.42
CA THR A 118 1.24 12.14 5.20
C THR A 118 0.18 11.09 5.50
N TRP A 119 0.48 10.15 6.40
CA TRP A 119 -0.49 9.15 6.86
C TRP A 119 -1.67 9.80 7.58
N VAL A 120 -1.42 10.78 8.46
CA VAL A 120 -2.49 11.55 9.13
C VAL A 120 -3.36 12.30 8.12
N ARG A 121 -2.77 12.91 7.09
CA ARG A 121 -3.53 13.56 6.00
C ARG A 121 -4.40 12.58 5.21
N ALA A 122 -4.04 11.30 5.17
CA ALA A 122 -4.84 10.23 4.58
C ALA A 122 -5.92 9.68 5.53
N GLY A 123 -6.02 10.17 6.77
CA GLY A 123 -7.00 9.75 7.78
C GLY A 123 -6.50 8.68 8.74
N TYR A 124 -5.22 8.27 8.66
CA TYR A 124 -4.66 7.30 9.59
C TYR A 124 -4.39 7.96 10.95
N TYR A 125 -4.56 7.20 12.02
CA TYR A 125 -4.24 7.63 13.38
C TYR A 125 -3.46 6.53 14.12
N VAL A 126 -2.82 6.91 15.22
CA VAL A 126 -2.10 5.95 16.07
C VAL A 126 -3.11 5.20 16.93
N ALA A 127 -3.32 3.91 16.62
CA ALA A 127 -4.22 3.05 17.38
C ALA A 127 -3.59 2.48 18.67
N GLY A 128 -2.25 2.42 18.76
CA GLY A 128 -1.57 1.88 19.94
C GLY A 128 -0.08 1.61 19.76
N ARG A 129 0.49 0.89 20.74
CA ARG A 129 1.86 0.38 20.71
C ARG A 129 1.82 -1.15 20.74
N TYR A 130 2.76 -1.79 20.06
CA TYR A 130 2.87 -3.25 20.01
C TYR A 130 4.10 -3.72 20.79
N ALA A 131 3.96 -4.83 21.51
CA ALA A 131 5.09 -5.56 22.06
C ALA A 131 5.68 -6.43 20.95
N VAL A 132 6.99 -6.34 20.74
CA VAL A 132 7.71 -7.15 19.75
C VAL A 132 8.60 -8.11 20.49
N TYR A 133 8.39 -9.41 20.29
CA TYR A 133 9.39 -10.41 20.66
C TYR A 133 10.41 -10.52 19.53
N THR A 134 11.62 -10.03 19.78
CA THR A 134 12.78 -10.34 18.96
C THR A 134 13.44 -11.56 19.60
N GLY A 135 13.47 -12.70 18.90
CA GLY A 135 14.17 -13.90 19.37
C GLY A 135 15.57 -13.52 19.84
N GLY A 136 15.83 -13.70 21.14
CA GLY A 136 16.96 -13.07 21.82
C GLY A 136 18.29 -13.41 21.16
N GLY A 137 18.98 -12.38 20.68
CA GLY A 137 20.43 -12.42 20.48
C GLY A 137 21.09 -11.90 21.74
N ALA A 138 21.48 -12.81 22.63
CA ALA A 138 22.59 -12.63 23.55
C ALA A 138 23.75 -13.49 23.03
#